data_AF-A0ABC8UZW6-F1
#
_entry.id   AF-A0ABC8UZW6-F1
#
_cell.length_a   1.000
_cell.length_b   1.000
_cell.length_c   1.000
_cell.angle_alpha   90.00
_cell.angle_beta   90.00
_cell.angle_gamma   90.00
#
_symmetry.space_group_name_H-M   'P 1'
#
loop_
_entity.id
_entity.type
_entity.pdbx_description
1 polymer ?
#
loop_
_entity_poly.entity_id
_entity_poly.type
_entity_poly.pdbx_seq_one_letter_code
_entity_poly.pdbx_strand_id
1 'polypeptide(L)'
;MFWKADKFQLLEAESIEFKQYGLRDNVAQLSVFEMLKADSKRLVVGNIHVLYNPRRGDVKLGQIRFFSSRAHSLSEKWGNVSVVLAGDYNSTPQSAIYKFLSSSKLNIMLHDRRDLSGQRSCRPTQVLGLKREKNSLFVLMDRFFKYCWTDEEVKVAAGSPGCRIVMHPLKLNSSYATVKGSTRTRSPDGEPLATSYHSKFLGTVDYLWYSHGLLPTRVLETVTIDVLSKTGGLPCKKLGSDHLALVSEFAFMPGTKEDNKISAITTLATLSALASPPPEEDDDSFV
;
A
#
# COMPACT_ATOMS: atom_id res chain seq x y z
N MET A 1 14.17 1.40 4.78
CA MET A 1 14.08 0.49 3.62
C MET A 1 15.47 -0.01 3.26
N PHE A 2 15.62 -1.25 2.76
CA PHE A 2 16.92 -1.80 2.34
C PHE A 2 16.91 -2.12 0.84
N TRP A 3 18.06 -1.96 0.18
CA TRP A 3 18.24 -2.28 -1.24
C TRP A 3 19.65 -2.81 -1.51
N LYS A 4 19.85 -3.44 -2.67
CA LYS A 4 21.16 -3.88 -3.15
C LYS A 4 21.87 -2.71 -3.84
N ALA A 5 22.89 -2.14 -3.20
CA ALA A 5 23.62 -0.97 -3.70
C ALA A 5 24.36 -1.21 -5.02
N ASP A 6 24.70 -2.46 -5.35
CA ASP A 6 25.29 -2.86 -6.64
C ASP A 6 24.25 -2.98 -7.77
N LYS A 7 22.95 -2.87 -7.45
CA LYS A 7 21.84 -2.98 -8.40
C LYS A 7 21.00 -1.71 -8.50
N PHE A 8 20.92 -0.93 -7.43
CA PHE A 8 20.09 0.26 -7.35
C PHE A 8 20.82 1.41 -6.69
N GLN A 9 20.65 2.60 -7.27
CA GLN A 9 21.00 3.88 -6.67
C GLN A 9 19.75 4.53 -6.09
N LEU A 10 19.85 5.05 -4.87
CA LEU A 10 18.80 5.89 -4.27
C LEU A 10 18.90 7.30 -4.83
N LEU A 11 17.82 7.81 -5.40
CA LEU A 11 17.75 9.16 -5.98
C LEU A 11 17.08 10.16 -5.04
N GLU A 12 15.99 9.75 -4.39
CA GLU A 12 15.22 10.59 -3.47
C GLU A 12 14.57 9.70 -2.39
N ALA A 13 14.49 10.22 -1.17
CA ALA A 13 13.81 9.55 -0.08
C ALA A 13 12.96 10.54 0.72
N GLU A 14 11.77 10.09 1.13
CA GLU A 14 10.85 10.86 1.94
C GLU A 14 10.34 10.00 3.10
N SER A 15 10.25 10.62 4.27
CA SER A 15 9.57 10.05 5.44
C SER A 15 8.29 10.83 5.69
N ILE A 16 7.18 10.12 5.85
CA ILE A 16 5.87 10.70 6.14
C ILE A 16 5.58 10.43 7.61
N GLU A 17 5.43 11.49 8.39
CA GLU A 17 4.91 11.43 9.76
C GLU A 17 3.43 11.81 9.74
N PHE A 18 2.55 10.82 9.85
CA PHE A 18 1.11 11.05 9.73
C PHE A 18 0.55 12.00 10.80
N LYS A 19 1.27 12.15 11.92
CA LYS A 19 0.93 13.07 13.00
C LYS A 19 0.79 14.51 12.52
N GLN A 20 1.65 14.93 11.59
CA GLN A 20 1.65 16.28 11.03
C GLN A 20 0.36 16.59 10.25
N TYR A 21 -0.39 15.55 9.88
CA TYR A 21 -1.65 15.65 9.14
C TYR A 21 -2.87 15.23 9.98
N GLY A 22 -2.71 15.12 11.31
CA GLY A 22 -3.79 14.69 12.21
C GLY A 22 -4.12 13.19 12.13
N LEU A 23 -3.25 12.39 11.51
CA LEU A 23 -3.47 10.98 11.19
C LEU A 23 -2.69 10.03 12.12
N ARG A 24 -2.55 10.38 13.40
CA ARG A 24 -1.80 9.60 14.44
C ARG A 24 -0.30 9.45 14.15
N ASP A 25 0.43 8.86 15.10
CA ASP A 25 1.90 8.78 15.06
C ASP A 25 2.47 7.67 14.16
N ASN A 26 1.65 7.04 13.32
CA ASN A 26 2.15 6.11 12.31
C ASN A 26 3.06 6.85 11.32
N VAL A 27 3.88 6.08 10.61
CA VAL A 27 4.80 6.60 9.59
C VAL A 27 4.73 5.80 8.30
N ALA A 28 5.21 6.41 7.22
CA ALA A 28 5.49 5.73 5.96
C ALA A 28 6.81 6.23 5.38
N GLN A 29 7.41 5.45 4.49
CA GLN A 29 8.63 5.77 3.76
C GLN A 29 8.36 5.68 2.27
N LEU A 30 8.89 6.62 1.50
CA LEU A 30 8.93 6.57 0.04
C LEU A 30 10.38 6.75 -0.42
N SER A 31 10.77 6.03 -1.45
CA SER A 31 12.12 6.09 -1.99
C SER A 31 12.08 5.89 -3.50
N VAL A 32 12.81 6.70 -4.22
CA VAL A 32 12.97 6.60 -5.68
C VAL A 32 14.30 5.94 -5.96
N PHE A 33 14.27 4.84 -6.70
CA PHE A 33 15.45 4.09 -7.07
C PHE A 33 15.68 4.08 -8.57
N GLU A 34 16.93 4.06 -8.98
CA GLU A 34 17.37 3.86 -10.36
C GLU A 34 18.20 2.58 -10.47
N MET A 35 17.93 1.77 -11.49
CA MET A 35 18.66 0.54 -11.76
C MET A 35 20.03 0.82 -12.38
N LEU A 36 21.08 0.21 -11.81
CA LEU A 36 22.44 0.25 -12.33
C LEU A 36 22.65 -0.80 -13.44
N LYS A 37 22.00 -0.61 -14.60
CA LYS A 37 22.11 -1.45 -15.80
C LYS A 37 22.07 -0.59 -17.07
N ALA A 38 22.47 -1.17 -18.21
CA ALA A 38 22.46 -0.49 -19.52
C ALA A 38 21.07 0.09 -19.88
N ASP A 39 20.00 -0.68 -19.64
CA ASP A 39 18.62 -0.17 -19.71
C ASP A 39 18.16 0.28 -18.32
N SER A 40 18.62 1.46 -17.91
CA SER A 40 18.25 2.06 -16.62
C SER A 40 16.73 2.25 -16.54
N LYS A 41 16.14 1.80 -15.43
CA LYS A 41 14.73 2.00 -15.08
C LYS A 41 14.65 2.59 -13.69
N ARG A 42 13.70 3.49 -13.51
CA ARG A 42 13.39 4.09 -12.21
C ARG A 42 12.09 3.54 -11.67
N LEU A 43 11.99 3.47 -10.35
CA LEU A 43 10.73 3.12 -9.68
C LEU A 43 10.61 3.82 -8.33
N VAL A 44 9.38 4.07 -7.90
CA VAL A 44 9.06 4.48 -6.54
C VAL A 44 8.79 3.21 -5.73
N VAL A 45 9.46 3.06 -4.59
CA VAL A 45 9.14 2.05 -3.58
C VAL A 45 8.61 2.77 -2.34
N GLY A 46 7.45 2.35 -1.87
CA GLY A 46 6.86 2.79 -0.62
C GLY A 46 6.78 1.67 0.40
N ASN A 47 6.90 2.02 1.68
CA ASN A 47 6.61 1.12 2.79
C ASN A 47 5.74 1.85 3.83
N ILE A 48 4.66 1.21 4.30
CA ILE A 48 3.75 1.79 5.29
C ILE A 48 3.42 0.77 6.39
N HIS A 49 3.20 1.25 7.61
CA HIS A 49 2.54 0.48 8.67
C HIS A 49 1.32 1.28 9.16
N VAL A 50 0.15 0.90 8.65
CA VAL A 50 -1.13 1.57 8.90
C VAL A 50 -1.61 1.32 10.33
N LEU A 51 -2.34 2.27 10.91
CA LEU A 51 -2.88 2.18 12.27
C LEU A 51 -3.53 0.82 12.56
N TYR A 52 -3.10 0.16 13.64
CA TYR A 52 -3.63 -1.15 14.05
C TYR A 52 -5.11 -1.10 14.43
N ASN A 53 -5.55 -0.10 15.21
CA ASN A 53 -6.88 -0.07 15.85
C ASN A 53 -8.02 -0.41 14.86
N PRO A 54 -8.67 -1.58 15.00
CA PRO A 54 -9.67 -2.05 14.04
C PRO A 54 -10.85 -1.10 13.85
N ARG A 55 -11.19 -0.32 14.88
CA ARG A 55 -12.35 0.59 14.90
C ARG A 55 -12.09 1.95 14.25
N ARG A 56 -10.84 2.26 13.88
CA ARG A 56 -10.44 3.56 13.34
C ARG A 56 -10.16 3.51 11.84
N GLY A 57 -11.09 2.92 11.09
CA GLY A 57 -11.00 2.83 9.64
C GLY A 57 -10.96 4.20 8.95
N ASP A 58 -11.52 5.22 9.56
CA ASP A 58 -11.39 6.63 9.17
C ASP A 58 -9.92 7.07 9.07
N VAL A 59 -9.12 6.82 10.12
CA VAL A 59 -7.69 7.16 10.14
C VAL A 59 -6.90 6.29 9.18
N LYS A 60 -7.18 4.98 9.15
CA LYS A 60 -6.50 4.05 8.22
C LYS A 60 -6.68 4.49 6.78
N LEU A 61 -7.92 4.82 6.39
CA LEU A 61 -8.24 5.29 5.04
C LEU A 61 -7.54 6.61 4.73
N GLY A 62 -7.50 7.55 5.70
CA GLY A 62 -6.76 8.81 5.57
C GLY A 62 -5.26 8.62 5.35
N GLN A 63 -4.62 7.74 6.14
CA GLN A 63 -3.19 7.39 5.99
C GLN A 63 -2.90 6.79 4.62
N ILE A 64 -3.70 5.81 4.19
CA ILE A 64 -3.52 5.13 2.91
C ILE A 64 -3.74 6.09 1.74
N ARG A 65 -4.79 6.92 1.80
CA ARG A 65 -5.05 7.96 0.78
C ARG A 65 -3.87 8.90 0.65
N PHE A 66 -3.38 9.44 1.77
CA PHE A 66 -2.26 10.38 1.78
C PHE A 66 -0.98 9.74 1.22
N PHE A 67 -0.66 8.53 1.65
CA PHE A 67 0.49 7.76 1.18
C PHE A 67 0.43 7.47 -0.32
N SER A 68 -0.72 7.00 -0.83
CA SER A 68 -0.91 6.74 -2.25
C SER A 68 -0.81 8.01 -3.10
N SER A 69 -1.35 9.14 -2.62
CA SER A 69 -1.21 10.42 -3.31
C SER A 69 0.24 10.90 -3.35
N ARG A 70 0.99 10.77 -2.25
CA ARG A 70 2.40 11.18 -2.22
C ARG A 70 3.28 10.30 -3.11
N ALA A 71 3.04 8.99 -3.11
CA ALA A 71 3.73 8.06 -4.01
C ALA A 71 3.46 8.39 -5.48
N HIS A 72 2.23 8.81 -5.82
CA HIS A 72 1.91 9.26 -7.17
C HIS A 72 2.63 10.56 -7.55
N SER A 73 2.65 11.57 -6.67
CA SER A 73 3.38 12.81 -6.95
C SER A 73 4.88 12.56 -7.17
N LEU A 74 5.48 11.63 -6.43
CA LEU A 74 6.86 11.21 -6.69
C LEU A 74 7.00 10.48 -8.03
N SER A 75 6.06 9.61 -8.38
CA SER A 75 6.03 8.94 -9.68
C SER A 75 6.00 9.96 -10.83
N GLU A 76 5.11 10.96 -10.76
CA GLU A 76 4.99 12.04 -11.75
C GLU A 76 6.28 12.86 -11.85
N LYS A 77 6.83 13.29 -10.70
CA LYS A 77 8.09 14.05 -10.60
C LYS A 77 9.25 13.36 -11.33
N TRP A 78 9.30 12.03 -11.27
CA TRP A 78 10.37 11.23 -11.85
C TRP A 78 10.04 10.65 -13.24
N GLY A 79 9.02 11.19 -13.92
CA GLY A 79 8.67 10.82 -15.29
C GLY A 79 7.63 9.69 -15.38
N ASN A 80 6.62 9.73 -14.52
CA ASN A 80 5.54 8.74 -14.42
C ASN A 80 6.04 7.30 -14.19
N VAL A 81 7.07 7.15 -13.35
CA VAL A 81 7.71 5.85 -13.10
C VAL A 81 6.80 4.90 -12.33
N SER A 82 7.01 3.59 -12.51
CA SER A 82 6.24 2.56 -11.80
C SER A 82 6.37 2.67 -10.28
N VAL A 83 5.32 2.26 -9.56
CA VAL A 83 5.22 2.35 -8.10
C VAL A 83 5.03 0.95 -7.53
N VAL A 84 5.77 0.62 -6.48
CA VAL A 84 5.54 -0.56 -5.62
C VAL A 84 5.30 -0.07 -4.20
N LEU A 85 4.16 -0.41 -3.60
CA LEU A 85 3.81 -0.07 -2.23
C LEU A 85 3.72 -1.35 -1.39
N ALA A 86 4.65 -1.49 -0.46
CA ALA A 86 4.69 -2.58 0.51
C ALA A 86 4.14 -2.12 1.87
N GLY A 87 3.72 -3.06 2.70
CA GLY A 87 3.50 -2.77 4.11
C GLY A 87 2.45 -3.63 4.79
N ASP A 88 2.30 -3.38 6.08
CA ASP A 88 1.16 -3.84 6.89
C ASP A 88 0.06 -2.78 6.81
N TYR A 89 -1.01 -3.11 6.08
CA TYR A 89 -2.16 -2.23 5.89
C TYR A 89 -3.21 -2.39 7.00
N ASN A 90 -3.01 -3.35 7.92
CA ASN A 90 -3.92 -3.69 8.99
C ASN A 90 -5.38 -3.78 8.49
N SER A 91 -5.57 -4.34 7.29
CA SER A 91 -6.84 -4.41 6.56
C SER A 91 -6.90 -5.71 5.76
N THR A 92 -8.05 -6.38 5.76
CA THR A 92 -8.20 -7.71 5.13
C THR A 92 -8.57 -7.63 3.65
N PRO A 93 -8.41 -8.70 2.85
CA PRO A 93 -8.74 -8.68 1.43
C PRO A 93 -10.22 -8.39 1.13
N GLN A 94 -11.13 -8.80 2.02
CA GLN A 94 -12.58 -8.57 1.91
C GLN A 94 -13.00 -7.18 2.43
N SER A 95 -12.05 -6.35 2.85
CA SER A 95 -12.32 -5.06 3.46
C SER A 95 -12.63 -3.96 2.44
N ALA A 96 -13.35 -2.92 2.90
CA ALA A 96 -13.60 -1.74 2.08
C ALA A 96 -12.31 -0.99 1.74
N ILE A 97 -11.29 -1.06 2.62
CA ILE A 97 -9.96 -0.48 2.37
C ILE A 97 -9.23 -1.22 1.24
N TYR A 98 -9.30 -2.56 1.18
CA TYR A 98 -8.73 -3.31 0.06
C TYR A 98 -9.43 -2.95 -1.26
N LYS A 99 -10.76 -2.80 -1.22
CA LYS A 99 -11.54 -2.31 -2.37
C LYS A 99 -11.13 -0.90 -2.78
N PHE A 100 -10.88 0.00 -1.82
CA PHE A 100 -10.38 1.34 -2.10
C PHE A 100 -9.05 1.30 -2.85
N LEU A 101 -8.08 0.52 -2.34
CA LEU A 101 -6.75 0.35 -2.96
C LEU A 101 -6.83 -0.20 -4.39
N SER A 102 -7.65 -1.22 -4.62
CA SER A 102 -7.76 -1.89 -5.92
C SER A 102 -8.61 -1.14 -6.94
N SER A 103 -9.63 -0.39 -6.51
CA SER A 103 -10.54 0.34 -7.41
C SER A 103 -10.30 1.85 -7.48
N SER A 104 -9.33 2.36 -6.73
CA SER A 104 -8.96 3.78 -6.62
C SER A 104 -10.03 4.69 -6.01
N LYS A 105 -11.20 4.16 -5.62
CA LYS A 105 -12.31 4.94 -5.08
C LYS A 105 -13.15 4.17 -4.06
N LEU A 106 -13.73 4.89 -3.11
CA LEU A 106 -14.63 4.32 -2.11
C LEU A 106 -15.72 5.32 -1.71
N ASN A 107 -16.98 4.91 -1.77
CA ASN A 107 -18.07 5.67 -1.16
C ASN A 107 -18.19 5.28 0.33
N ILE A 108 -17.70 6.14 1.22
CA ILE A 108 -17.63 5.84 2.66
C ILE A 108 -19.00 5.78 3.34
N MET A 109 -20.03 6.36 2.74
CA MET A 109 -21.40 6.36 3.28
C MET A 109 -22.05 4.97 3.23
N LEU A 110 -21.47 4.03 2.48
CA LEU A 110 -21.94 2.64 2.39
C LEU A 110 -21.32 1.72 3.45
N HIS A 111 -20.49 2.26 4.35
CA HIS A 111 -19.68 1.48 5.26
C HIS A 111 -19.68 2.06 6.68
N ASP A 112 -19.67 1.18 7.67
CA ASP A 112 -19.27 1.54 9.03
C ASP A 112 -17.77 1.79 9.08
N ARG A 113 -17.35 2.95 9.57
CA ARG A 113 -15.91 3.25 9.78
C ARG A 113 -15.20 2.23 10.66
N ARG A 114 -15.93 1.56 11.57
CA ARG A 114 -15.41 0.56 12.52
C ARG A 114 -15.13 -0.78 11.86
N ASP A 115 -15.65 -1.00 10.65
CA ASP A 115 -15.55 -2.26 9.90
C ASP A 115 -14.78 -2.10 8.59
N LEU A 116 -14.37 -0.89 8.20
CA LEU A 116 -13.64 -0.62 6.95
C LEU A 116 -12.41 -1.50 6.72
N SER A 117 -11.73 -1.92 7.79
CA SER A 117 -10.53 -2.77 7.75
C SER A 117 -10.84 -4.28 7.71
N GLY A 118 -12.06 -4.71 8.01
CA GLY A 118 -12.44 -6.12 8.07
C GLY A 118 -11.85 -6.93 9.24
N GLN A 119 -10.94 -6.36 10.06
CA GLN A 119 -10.21 -7.10 11.10
C GLN A 119 -11.10 -7.68 12.22
N ARG A 120 -12.24 -7.06 12.51
CA ARG A 120 -13.13 -7.47 13.63
C ARG A 120 -13.69 -8.89 13.47
N SER A 121 -13.73 -9.40 12.24
CA SER A 121 -14.27 -10.72 11.89
C SER A 121 -13.21 -11.83 11.78
N CYS A 122 -11.93 -11.53 12.07
CA CYS A 122 -10.81 -12.42 11.82
C CYS A 122 -10.14 -12.92 13.11
N ARG A 123 -10.92 -13.13 14.18
CA ARG A 123 -10.39 -13.76 15.40
C ARG A 123 -10.04 -15.22 15.12
N PRO A 124 -8.93 -15.77 15.65
CA PRO A 124 -8.54 -17.16 15.40
C PRO A 124 -9.66 -18.18 15.69
N THR A 125 -10.44 -18.00 16.76
CA THR A 125 -11.56 -18.90 17.09
C THR A 125 -12.68 -18.90 16.04
N GLN A 126 -12.86 -17.80 15.31
CA GLN A 126 -13.86 -17.68 14.25
C GLN A 126 -13.32 -18.28 12.94
N VAL A 127 -12.07 -17.96 12.59
CA VAL A 127 -11.42 -18.42 11.36
C VAL A 127 -11.17 -19.92 11.38
N LEU A 128 -10.75 -20.49 12.51
CA LEU A 128 -10.50 -21.92 12.67
C LEU A 128 -11.78 -22.73 12.97
N GLY A 129 -12.97 -22.11 12.90
CA GLY A 129 -14.25 -22.80 13.08
C GLY A 129 -14.57 -23.27 14.51
N LEU A 130 -13.82 -22.83 15.52
CA LEU A 130 -13.98 -23.24 16.93
C LEU A 130 -15.18 -22.56 17.65
N LYS A 131 -15.81 -21.54 17.04
CA LYS A 131 -17.08 -20.96 17.52
C LYS A 131 -18.00 -20.64 16.34
N ARG A 132 -18.84 -21.59 15.94
CA ARG A 132 -20.09 -21.31 15.22
C ARG A 132 -21.13 -20.87 16.25
N GLU A 133 -21.92 -19.86 15.88
CA GLU A 133 -23.15 -19.43 16.59
C GLU A 133 -22.96 -18.63 17.89
N LYS A 134 -22.82 -17.30 17.76
CA LYS A 134 -23.38 -16.26 18.68
C LYS A 134 -23.03 -14.84 18.22
N ASN A 135 -21.93 -14.64 17.47
CA ASN A 135 -21.52 -13.32 16.99
C ASN A 135 -22.27 -12.82 15.74
N SER A 136 -22.88 -13.73 14.94
CA SER A 136 -23.64 -13.36 13.75
C SER A 136 -24.81 -12.41 14.07
N LEU A 137 -25.52 -12.68 15.17
CA LEU A 137 -26.68 -11.87 15.60
C LEU A 137 -26.31 -10.46 16.08
N PHE A 138 -25.21 -10.32 16.83
CA PHE A 138 -24.74 -9.01 17.30
C PHE A 138 -24.19 -8.13 16.17
N VAL A 139 -23.51 -8.72 15.18
CA VAL A 139 -23.05 -8.00 13.98
C VAL A 139 -24.25 -7.53 13.15
N LEU A 140 -25.29 -8.37 13.01
CA LEU A 140 -26.53 -7.99 12.34
C LEU A 140 -27.23 -6.82 13.05
N MET A 141 -27.30 -6.80 14.39
CA MET A 141 -27.90 -5.68 15.13
C MET A 141 -27.13 -4.35 15.01
N ASP A 142 -25.79 -4.37 14.98
CA ASP A 142 -24.96 -3.16 14.78
C ASP A 142 -25.19 -2.55 13.37
N ARG A 143 -25.59 -3.36 12.37
CA ARG A 143 -25.91 -2.88 11.01
C ARG A 143 -27.22 -2.11 10.88
N PHE A 144 -28.13 -2.20 11.86
CA PHE A 144 -29.43 -1.52 11.81
C PHE A 144 -29.35 -0.05 12.25
N PHE A 145 -28.27 0.37 12.90
CA PHE A 145 -28.03 1.79 13.17
C PHE A 145 -27.48 2.45 11.92
N LYS A 146 -28.08 3.58 11.52
CA LYS A 146 -27.59 4.42 10.42
C LYS A 146 -26.13 4.79 10.72
N TYR A 147 -25.20 4.35 9.88
CA TYR A 147 -23.78 4.66 10.02
C TYR A 147 -23.58 6.16 9.84
N CYS A 148 -23.55 6.90 10.94
CA CYS A 148 -23.36 8.34 10.92
C CYS A 148 -21.88 8.64 11.11
N TRP A 149 -21.21 8.93 9.99
CA TRP A 149 -19.91 9.58 10.01
C TRP A 149 -20.07 11.01 10.51
N THR A 150 -19.23 11.44 11.44
CA THR A 150 -19.08 12.86 11.79
C THR A 150 -18.30 13.60 10.72
N ASP A 151 -18.47 14.92 10.61
CA ASP A 151 -17.73 15.73 9.64
C ASP A 151 -16.21 15.67 9.89
N GLU A 152 -15.79 15.55 11.14
CA GLU A 152 -14.40 15.32 11.52
C GLU A 152 -13.88 13.97 11.00
N GLU A 153 -14.65 12.90 11.15
CA GLU A 153 -14.27 11.57 10.63
C GLU A 153 -14.21 11.55 9.10
N VAL A 154 -15.15 12.24 8.43
CA VAL A 154 -15.10 12.44 6.97
C VAL A 154 -13.84 13.20 6.58
N LYS A 155 -13.54 14.32 7.24
CA LYS A 155 -12.34 15.11 6.97
C LYS A 155 -11.06 14.31 7.19
N VAL A 156 -11.00 13.49 8.24
CA VAL A 156 -9.86 12.60 8.52
C VAL A 156 -9.65 11.58 7.40
N ALA A 157 -10.72 10.93 6.94
CA ALA A 157 -10.62 9.90 5.90
C ALA A 157 -10.38 10.49 4.50
N ALA A 158 -11.15 11.52 4.14
CA ALA A 158 -11.23 12.07 2.79
C ALA A 158 -10.31 13.27 2.55
N GLY A 159 -9.80 13.90 3.61
CA GLY A 159 -9.01 15.13 3.57
C GLY A 159 -9.80 16.42 3.43
N SER A 160 -11.09 16.34 3.13
CA SER A 160 -11.99 17.50 3.02
C SER A 160 -13.36 17.18 3.64
N PRO A 161 -13.99 18.17 4.29
CA PRO A 161 -15.33 17.98 4.85
C PRO A 161 -16.35 17.73 3.74
N GLY A 162 -17.40 16.96 4.04
CA GLY A 162 -18.49 16.65 3.11
C GLY A 162 -18.14 15.71 1.94
N CYS A 163 -16.87 15.29 1.79
CA CYS A 163 -16.44 14.40 0.73
C CYS A 163 -16.86 12.94 1.01
N ARG A 164 -17.87 12.46 0.28
CA ARG A 164 -18.43 11.11 0.44
C ARG A 164 -17.69 10.03 -0.37
N ILE A 165 -17.00 10.43 -1.43
CA ILE A 165 -16.26 9.53 -2.32
C ILE A 165 -14.78 9.84 -2.15
N VAL A 166 -14.08 8.96 -1.44
CA VAL A 166 -12.64 9.06 -1.25
C VAL A 166 -11.95 8.45 -2.47
N MET A 167 -10.89 9.10 -2.97
CA MET A 167 -10.14 8.64 -4.15
C MET A 167 -8.64 8.70 -3.91
N HIS A 168 -7.90 7.87 -4.64
CA HIS A 168 -6.45 8.00 -4.82
C HIS A 168 -6.07 7.87 -6.29
N PRO A 169 -4.95 8.45 -6.74
CA PRO A 169 -4.64 8.54 -8.18
C PRO A 169 -4.05 7.26 -8.78
N LEU A 170 -3.46 6.39 -7.96
CA LEU A 170 -2.82 5.17 -8.44
C LEU A 170 -3.83 4.11 -8.88
N LYS A 171 -3.53 3.40 -9.98
CA LYS A 171 -4.17 2.12 -10.33
C LYS A 171 -3.31 1.00 -9.77
N LEU A 172 -3.75 0.38 -8.68
CA LEU A 172 -2.96 -0.60 -7.95
C LEU A 172 -3.51 -2.02 -8.11
N ASN A 173 -2.59 -2.96 -8.26
CA ASN A 173 -2.86 -4.39 -8.24
C ASN A 173 -2.02 -5.05 -7.14
N SER A 174 -2.55 -6.07 -6.49
CA SER A 174 -1.77 -6.89 -5.57
C SER A 174 -0.97 -7.92 -6.35
N SER A 175 0.34 -8.01 -6.10
CA SER A 175 1.19 -9.02 -6.73
C SER A 175 0.73 -10.44 -6.41
N TYR A 176 0.28 -10.68 -5.17
CA TYR A 176 -0.19 -11.97 -4.70
C TYR A 176 -1.55 -12.36 -5.30
N ALA A 177 -2.48 -11.41 -5.46
CA ALA A 177 -3.73 -11.66 -6.18
C ALA A 177 -3.52 -11.88 -7.69
N THR A 178 -2.43 -11.32 -8.26
CA THR A 178 -2.14 -11.43 -9.70
C THR A 178 -1.50 -12.75 -10.08
N VAL A 179 -0.53 -13.23 -9.27
CA VAL A 179 0.18 -14.47 -9.55
C VAL A 179 -0.63 -15.66 -9.03
N LYS A 180 -0.90 -16.64 -9.90
CA LYS A 180 -1.62 -17.86 -9.51
C LYS A 180 -0.86 -18.61 -8.43
N GLY A 181 -1.50 -18.79 -7.27
CA GLY A 181 -0.98 -19.59 -6.16
C GLY A 181 -1.77 -20.87 -5.90
N SER A 182 -1.38 -21.62 -4.88
CA SER A 182 -2.07 -22.85 -4.47
C SER A 182 -3.38 -22.56 -3.74
N THR A 183 -4.45 -23.31 -4.05
CA THR A 183 -5.73 -23.21 -3.31
C THR A 183 -5.62 -23.60 -1.84
N ARG A 184 -4.50 -24.21 -1.41
CA ARG A 184 -4.23 -24.55 0.01
C ARG A 184 -3.72 -23.37 0.83
N THR A 185 -3.22 -22.34 0.17
CA THR A 185 -2.55 -21.17 0.77
C THR A 185 -3.18 -19.86 0.31
N ARG A 186 -4.01 -19.88 -0.74
CA ARG A 186 -4.72 -18.73 -1.30
C ARG A 186 -6.22 -18.77 -1.04
N SER A 187 -6.79 -17.59 -0.86
CA SER A 187 -8.23 -17.36 -0.90
C SER A 187 -8.73 -17.33 -2.36
N PRO A 188 -10.07 -17.35 -2.59
CA PRO A 188 -10.64 -17.17 -3.93
C PRO A 188 -10.23 -15.86 -4.60
N ASP A 189 -9.91 -14.82 -3.81
CA ASP A 189 -9.45 -13.52 -4.30
C ASP A 189 -7.96 -13.52 -4.70
N GLY A 190 -7.29 -14.68 -4.62
CA GLY A 190 -5.87 -14.88 -4.95
C GLY A 190 -4.90 -14.51 -3.82
N GLU A 191 -5.35 -13.78 -2.81
CA GLU A 191 -4.53 -13.38 -1.67
C GLU A 191 -4.16 -14.56 -0.75
N PRO A 192 -3.05 -14.49 0.02
CA PRO A 192 -2.77 -15.47 1.06
C PRO A 192 -3.97 -15.65 2.01
N LEU A 193 -4.12 -16.85 2.57
CA LEU A 193 -5.10 -17.11 3.64
C LEU A 193 -4.70 -16.41 4.94
N ALA A 194 -3.40 -16.32 5.22
CA ALA A 194 -2.87 -15.56 6.34
C ALA A 194 -1.48 -14.99 6.05
N THR A 195 -1.25 -13.77 6.51
CA THR A 195 0.08 -13.15 6.64
C THR A 195 0.42 -12.84 8.09
N SER A 196 -0.55 -12.85 9.00
CA SER A 196 -0.35 -12.69 10.43
C SER A 196 -1.17 -13.70 11.23
N TYR A 197 -0.60 -14.20 12.33
CA TYR A 197 -1.30 -15.09 13.26
C TYR A 197 -0.87 -14.87 14.71
N HIS A 198 -1.75 -14.29 15.51
CA HIS A 198 -1.58 -14.14 16.95
C HIS A 198 -2.91 -14.30 17.70
N SER A 199 -2.91 -14.08 19.02
CA SER A 199 -4.07 -14.33 19.89
C SER A 199 -5.35 -13.57 19.52
N LYS A 200 -5.26 -12.46 18.78
CA LYS A 200 -6.40 -11.61 18.42
C LYS A 200 -6.76 -11.64 16.94
N PHE A 201 -5.87 -12.11 16.07
CA PHE A 201 -6.04 -12.06 14.63
C PHE A 201 -5.39 -13.25 13.94
N LEU A 202 -6.08 -13.80 12.94
CA LEU A 202 -5.54 -14.74 11.96
C LEU A 202 -6.09 -14.33 10.60
N GLY A 203 -5.21 -13.94 9.68
CA GLY A 203 -5.61 -13.51 8.34
C GLY A 203 -4.53 -12.71 7.62
N THR A 204 -4.90 -12.13 6.50
CA THR A 204 -4.00 -11.33 5.64
C THR A 204 -4.19 -9.85 5.90
N VAL A 205 -3.07 -9.16 6.17
CA VAL A 205 -2.99 -7.70 6.37
C VAL A 205 -1.78 -7.06 5.70
N ASP A 206 -0.84 -7.88 5.24
CA ASP A 206 0.38 -7.45 4.57
C ASP A 206 0.19 -7.58 3.05
N TYR A 207 0.68 -6.60 2.30
CA TYR A 207 0.51 -6.57 0.85
C TYR A 207 1.74 -6.00 0.13
N LEU A 208 1.86 -6.41 -1.13
CA LEU A 208 2.80 -5.86 -2.11
C LEU A 208 1.99 -5.37 -3.32
N TRP A 209 1.56 -4.11 -3.27
CA TRP A 209 0.83 -3.44 -4.33
C TRP A 209 1.79 -2.90 -5.39
N TYR A 210 1.37 -2.89 -6.65
CA TYR A 210 2.15 -2.33 -7.75
C TYR A 210 1.24 -1.57 -8.73
N SER A 211 1.81 -0.58 -9.42
CA SER A 211 1.17 0.15 -10.51
C SER A 211 1.66 -0.30 -11.89
N HIS A 212 1.15 0.33 -12.95
CA HIS A 212 1.51 0.06 -14.33
C HIS A 212 3.03 0.00 -14.61
N GLY A 213 3.41 -0.68 -15.68
CA GLY A 213 4.81 -0.84 -16.09
C GLY A 213 5.56 -1.98 -15.39
N LEU A 214 4.93 -2.65 -14.43
CA LEU A 214 5.45 -3.84 -13.75
C LEU A 214 4.54 -5.04 -13.95
N LEU A 215 5.15 -6.22 -14.06
CA LEU A 215 4.48 -7.51 -14.10
C LEU A 215 5.05 -8.41 -13.00
N PRO A 216 4.27 -8.81 -11.98
CA PRO A 216 4.73 -9.80 -11.02
C PRO A 216 4.85 -11.16 -11.72
N THR A 217 6.04 -11.75 -11.72
CA THR A 217 6.33 -13.02 -12.38
C THR A 217 6.17 -14.20 -11.43
N ARG A 218 6.55 -14.02 -10.16
CA ARG A 218 6.53 -15.04 -9.11
C ARG A 218 6.30 -14.42 -7.74
N VAL A 219 5.70 -15.20 -6.84
CA VAL A 219 5.57 -14.86 -5.42
C VAL A 219 6.01 -16.03 -4.55
N LEU A 220 6.50 -15.75 -3.35
CA LEU A 220 6.75 -16.77 -2.35
C LEU A 220 5.43 -17.24 -1.76
N GLU A 221 5.17 -18.55 -1.80
CA GLU A 221 3.99 -19.14 -1.18
C GLU A 221 4.01 -19.02 0.34
N THR A 222 2.83 -18.81 0.93
CA THR A 222 2.67 -18.71 2.39
C THR A 222 2.44 -20.09 3.02
N VAL A 223 2.39 -20.13 4.34
CA VAL A 223 2.16 -21.36 5.11
C VAL A 223 0.67 -21.68 5.16
N THR A 224 0.30 -22.95 5.02
CA THR A 224 -1.12 -23.37 5.11
C THR A 224 -1.69 -23.14 6.51
N ILE A 225 -3.01 -22.95 6.58
CA ILE A 225 -3.72 -22.78 7.87
C ILE A 225 -3.55 -24.01 8.78
N ASP A 226 -3.47 -25.21 8.24
CA ASP A 226 -3.23 -26.44 9.02
C ASP A 226 -1.86 -26.44 9.71
N VAL A 227 -0.85 -25.86 9.07
CA VAL A 227 0.49 -25.76 9.65
C VAL A 227 0.56 -24.61 10.65
N LEU A 228 -0.04 -23.45 10.31
CA LEU A 228 -0.13 -22.31 11.22
C LEU A 228 -0.88 -22.68 12.51
N SER A 229 -2.04 -23.32 12.42
CA SER A 229 -2.82 -23.71 13.60
C SER A 229 -2.05 -24.63 14.57
N LYS A 230 -1.17 -25.50 14.05
CA LYS A 230 -0.30 -26.36 14.86
C LYS A 230 0.78 -25.61 15.62
N THR A 231 1.10 -24.36 15.26
CA THR A 231 2.05 -23.54 16.04
C THR A 231 1.40 -22.94 17.29
N GLY A 232 0.06 -22.89 17.36
CA GLY A 232 -0.69 -22.25 18.44
C GLY A 232 -0.66 -20.71 18.40
N GLY A 233 -0.07 -20.13 17.34
CA GLY A 233 0.20 -18.71 17.21
C GLY A 233 1.63 -18.46 16.72
N LEU A 234 1.88 -17.24 16.27
CA LEU A 234 3.20 -16.71 15.98
C LEU A 234 3.50 -15.52 16.92
N PRO A 235 4.78 -15.20 17.21
CA PRO A 235 5.97 -15.98 16.86
C PRO A 235 6.00 -17.36 17.54
N CYS A 236 6.82 -18.28 17.01
CA CYS A 236 7.05 -19.60 17.59
C CYS A 236 8.53 -20.00 17.49
N LYS A 237 8.92 -21.17 18.01
CA LYS A 237 10.32 -21.65 18.01
C LYS A 237 11.01 -21.63 16.64
N LYS A 238 10.24 -21.69 15.54
CA LYS A 238 10.76 -21.70 14.15
C LYS A 238 10.63 -20.36 13.44
N LEU A 239 9.77 -19.46 13.91
CA LEU A 239 9.42 -18.21 13.22
C LEU A 239 9.41 -17.08 14.25
N GLY A 240 10.33 -16.12 14.09
CA GLY A 240 10.57 -15.05 15.06
C GLY A 240 9.60 -13.86 14.99
N SER A 241 8.67 -13.85 14.05
CA SER A 241 7.66 -12.79 13.87
C SER A 241 6.25 -13.39 13.94
N ASP A 242 5.27 -12.59 14.37
CA ASP A 242 3.85 -12.92 14.23
C ASP A 242 3.31 -12.76 12.81
N HIS A 243 4.09 -12.14 11.93
CA HIS A 243 3.84 -12.00 10.50
C HIS A 243 4.74 -12.92 9.65
N LEU A 244 4.22 -13.34 8.50
CA LEU A 244 4.94 -14.07 7.46
C LEU A 244 5.51 -13.08 6.45
N ALA A 245 6.76 -13.32 6.01
CA ALA A 245 7.37 -12.51 4.99
C ALA A 245 6.68 -12.69 3.63
N LEU A 246 6.47 -11.57 2.94
CA LEU A 246 6.01 -11.55 1.55
C LEU A 246 7.19 -11.27 0.62
N VAL A 247 7.23 -12.00 -0.49
CA VAL A 247 8.27 -11.83 -1.52
C VAL A 247 7.61 -11.94 -2.88
N SER A 248 7.86 -10.95 -3.74
CA SER A 248 7.42 -10.93 -5.14
C SER A 248 8.59 -10.59 -6.04
N GLU A 249 8.67 -11.28 -7.17
CA GLU A 249 9.55 -10.94 -8.28
C GLU A 249 8.75 -10.15 -9.32
N PHE A 250 9.33 -9.06 -9.81
CA PHE A 250 8.73 -8.21 -10.85
C PHE A 250 9.63 -8.12 -12.07
N ALA A 251 9.01 -8.10 -13.24
CA ALA A 251 9.63 -7.70 -14.50
C ALA A 251 9.10 -6.32 -14.92
N PHE A 252 9.96 -5.49 -15.50
CA PHE A 252 9.52 -4.28 -16.17
C PHE A 252 8.88 -4.64 -17.51
N MET A 253 7.71 -4.07 -17.76
CA MET A 253 7.05 -4.21 -19.04
C MET A 253 7.78 -3.37 -20.10
N PRO A 254 7.85 -3.84 -21.36
CA PRO A 254 8.33 -3.01 -22.47
C PRO A 254 7.49 -1.73 -22.55
N GLY A 255 8.14 -0.57 -22.62
CA GLY A 255 7.42 0.70 -22.79
C GLY A 255 6.58 0.69 -24.06
N THR A 256 5.41 1.31 -24.03
CA THR A 256 4.70 1.62 -25.28
C THR A 256 5.51 2.69 -26.02
N LYS A 257 5.39 2.77 -27.35
CA LYS A 257 6.20 3.69 -28.18
C LYS A 257 6.07 5.18 -27.79
N GLU A 258 5.08 5.56 -26.99
CA GLU A 258 4.91 6.92 -26.46
C GLU A 258 5.84 7.24 -25.28
N ASP A 259 6.10 6.29 -24.38
CA ASP A 259 6.96 6.48 -23.20
C ASP A 259 8.42 6.75 -23.60
N ASN A 260 8.88 6.10 -24.68
CA ASN A 260 10.22 6.30 -25.21
C ASN A 260 10.42 7.70 -25.84
N LYS A 261 9.35 8.32 -26.38
CA LYS A 261 9.42 9.69 -26.90
C LYS A 261 9.56 10.70 -25.77
N ILE A 262 8.80 10.54 -24.69
CA ILE A 262 8.85 11.45 -23.53
C ILE A 262 10.22 11.34 -22.85
N SER A 263 10.73 10.13 -22.64
CA SER A 263 12.07 9.90 -22.07
C SER A 263 13.19 10.53 -22.91
N ALA A 264 13.10 10.46 -24.24
CA ALA A 264 14.07 11.09 -25.13
C ALA A 264 14.04 12.62 -25.02
N ILE A 265 12.85 13.21 -24.98
CA ILE A 265 12.66 14.67 -24.86
C ILE A 265 13.20 15.18 -23.51
N THR A 266 12.92 14.48 -22.41
CA THR A 266 13.44 14.86 -21.07
C THR A 266 14.96 14.76 -20.99
N THR A 267 15.56 13.74 -21.63
CA THR A 267 17.03 13.59 -21.67
C THR A 267 17.68 14.74 -22.46
N LEU A 268 17.11 15.10 -23.60
CA LEU A 268 17.54 16.25 -24.41
C LEU A 268 17.40 17.59 -23.68
N ALA A 269 16.28 17.80 -22.97
CA ALA A 269 16.06 19.02 -22.18
C ALA A 269 17.07 19.16 -21.02
N THR A 270 17.42 18.04 -20.37
CA THR A 270 18.39 18.04 -19.25
C THR A 270 19.82 18.32 -19.73
N LEU A 271 20.20 17.79 -20.90
CA LEU A 271 21.50 18.08 -21.52
C LEU A 271 21.58 19.53 -22.02
N SER A 272 20.47 20.09 -22.51
CA SER A 272 20.39 21.50 -22.91
C SER A 272 20.53 22.47 -21.72
N ALA A 273 19.98 22.12 -20.56
CA ALA A 273 20.09 22.93 -19.35
C ALA A 273 21.50 22.93 -18.75
N LEU A 274 22.29 21.87 -18.96
CA LEU A 274 23.70 21.77 -18.54
C LEU A 274 24.67 22.46 -19.50
N ALA A 275 24.22 22.81 -20.72
CA ALA A 275 25.05 23.47 -21.73
C ALA A 275 24.84 25.00 -21.82
N SER A 276 23.95 25.55 -20.99
CA SER A 276 23.70 27.00 -20.95
C SER A 276 24.70 27.68 -19.99
N PRO A 277 25.46 28.69 -20.43
CA PRO A 277 26.37 29.41 -19.55
C PRO A 277 25.58 30.17 -18.46
N PRO A 278 26.16 30.38 -17.27
CA PRO A 278 25.51 31.14 -16.21
C PRO A 278 25.26 32.59 -16.65
N PRO A 279 24.16 33.22 -16.21
CA PRO A 279 23.90 34.61 -16.51
C PRO A 279 24.97 35.51 -15.90
N GLU A 280 25.43 36.50 -16.67
CA GLU A 280 26.39 37.52 -16.24
C GLU A 280 25.77 38.35 -15.09
N GLU A 281 26.53 38.49 -14.00
CA GLU A 281 26.22 39.45 -12.94
C GLU A 281 26.57 40.85 -13.44
N ASP A 282 25.56 41.67 -13.70
CA ASP A 282 25.75 43.10 -13.94
C ASP A 282 26.19 43.78 -12.63
N ASP A 283 27.45 44.22 -12.62
CA ASP A 283 28.09 45.01 -11.58
C ASP A 283 27.62 46.46 -11.67
N ASP A 284 26.60 46.80 -10.88
CA ASP A 284 26.08 48.16 -10.75
C ASP A 284 27.01 49.00 -9.86
N SER A 285 28.12 49.47 -10.45
CA SER A 285 29.00 50.47 -9.84
C SER A 285 28.60 51.89 -10.28
N PHE A 286 28.12 52.66 -9.30
CA PHE A 286 27.80 54.10 -9.37
C PHE A 286 28.87 54.97 -10.06
N VAL A 287 28.41 55.89 -10.94
CA VAL A 287 28.67 57.35 -10.90
C VAL A 287 27.48 58.10 -11.46
#